data_AF-A0A1H5PTQ0-F1
#
_entry.id   AF-A0A1H5PTQ0-F1
#
_cell.length_a   1.000
_cell.length_b   1.000
_cell.length_c   1.000
_cell.angle_alpha   90.00
_cell.angle_beta   90.00
_cell.angle_gamma   90.00
#
_symmetry.space_group_name_H-M   'P 1'
#
loop_
_entity.id
_entity.type
_entity.pdbx_description
1 polymer ?
#
loop_
_entity_poly.entity_id
_entity_poly.type
_entity_poly.pdbx_seq_one_letter_code
_entity_poly.pdbx_strand_id
1 'polypeptide(L)'
;MGIMTAGRPRRRPLTPLAAVVDGVLAGVAGTVCMDATRYLRYRRAGGTDSPKDWEFAPVENWEEAPDPGKVAKRVLEGFTQREVPDRWAWLLSTAMHWSYGSAWGALYGIVAGSVRRPNPLLGLPLGAAVCASAYLVLPQAGLYQQFWKYSPRTLADDLSAHLVFGLGAGTCFWLISRH
;
A
#
# COMPACT_ATOMS: atom_id res chain seq x y z
N MET A 1 46.17 13.88 -22.99
CA MET A 1 44.73 13.74 -23.27
C MET A 1 44.05 13.30 -21.97
N GLY A 2 43.57 14.26 -21.17
CA GLY A 2 43.00 14.00 -19.84
C GLY A 2 41.49 13.81 -19.94
N ILE A 3 40.99 12.64 -19.57
CA ILE A 3 39.55 12.37 -19.50
C ILE A 3 39.02 13.12 -18.28
N MET A 4 38.29 14.21 -18.52
CA MET A 4 37.51 14.89 -17.49
C MET A 4 36.42 13.93 -17.01
N THR A 5 36.61 13.32 -15.84
CA THR A 5 35.55 12.65 -15.11
C THR A 5 34.55 13.73 -14.67
N ALA A 6 33.44 13.85 -15.40
CA ALA A 6 32.32 14.68 -14.97
C ALA A 6 31.89 14.21 -13.57
N GLY A 7 32.13 15.05 -12.57
CA GLY A 7 31.74 14.79 -11.19
C GLY A 7 30.24 14.55 -11.14
N ARG A 8 29.85 13.33 -10.74
CA ARG A 8 28.45 12.99 -10.51
C ARG A 8 27.90 14.00 -9.48
N PRO A 9 26.80 14.71 -9.76
CA PRO A 9 26.30 15.72 -8.85
C PRO A 9 26.11 15.12 -7.45
N ARG A 10 26.66 15.78 -6.43
CA ARG A 10 26.48 15.41 -5.02
C ARG A 10 24.98 15.42 -4.74
N ARG A 11 24.39 14.23 -4.59
CA ARG A 11 23.02 14.09 -4.10
C ARG A 11 22.92 14.78 -2.75
N ARG A 12 21.93 15.64 -2.55
CA ARG A 12 21.68 16.19 -1.22
C ARG A 12 21.31 15.04 -0.29
N PRO A 13 21.80 15.03 0.96
CA PRO A 13 21.37 14.03 1.92
C PRO A 13 19.87 14.23 2.20
N LEU A 14 19.07 13.17 2.03
CA LEU A 14 17.68 13.19 2.45
C LEU A 14 17.61 13.41 3.97
N THR A 15 16.82 14.40 4.37
CA THR A 15 16.47 14.55 5.78
C THR A 15 15.47 13.45 6.18
N PRO A 16 15.38 13.09 7.47
CA PRO A 16 14.38 12.11 7.93
C PRO A 16 12.95 12.51 7.57
N LEU A 17 12.62 13.81 7.66
CA LEU A 17 11.30 14.32 7.30
C LEU A 17 11.03 14.18 5.79
N ALA A 18 12.00 14.53 4.95
CA ALA A 18 11.87 14.35 3.50
C ALA A 18 11.69 12.87 3.14
N ALA A 19 12.44 11.97 3.79
CA ALA A 19 12.31 10.54 3.58
C ALA A 19 10.92 10.01 3.95
N VAL A 20 10.30 10.52 5.02
CA VAL A 20 8.92 10.17 5.40
C VAL A 20 7.92 10.69 4.38
N VAL A 21 8.04 11.96 3.95
CA VAL A 21 7.12 12.58 2.97
C VAL A 21 7.21 11.86 1.62
N ASP A 22 8.43 11.66 1.11
CA ASP A 22 8.67 10.91 -0.12
C ASP A 22 8.17 9.47 0.02
N GLY A 23 8.32 8.87 1.20
CA GLY A 23 7.78 7.57 1.54
C GLY A 23 6.25 7.52 1.45
N VAL A 24 5.55 8.51 2.01
CA VAL A 24 4.07 8.61 1.91
C VAL A 24 3.63 8.69 0.45
N LEU A 25 4.27 9.57 -0.34
CA LEU A 25 3.96 9.72 -1.77
C LEU A 25 4.22 8.43 -2.55
N ALA A 26 5.31 7.73 -2.21
CA ALA A 26 5.62 6.42 -2.76
C ALA A 26 4.56 5.37 -2.38
N GLY A 27 4.08 5.37 -1.14
CA GLY A 27 3.00 4.51 -0.67
C GLY A 27 1.72 4.70 -1.49
N VAL A 28 1.32 5.97 -1.72
CA VAL A 28 0.18 6.32 -2.59
C VAL A 28 0.39 5.78 -4.01
N ALA A 29 1.57 5.98 -4.60
CA ALA A 29 1.87 5.45 -5.93
C ALA A 29 1.82 3.92 -5.97
N GLY A 30 2.31 3.24 -4.92
CA GLY A 30 2.19 1.79 -4.76
C GLY A 30 0.73 1.34 -4.74
N THR A 31 -0.12 2.00 -3.96
CA THR A 31 -1.57 1.70 -3.90
C THR A 31 -2.20 1.81 -5.28
N VAL A 32 -1.94 2.89 -6.01
CA VAL A 32 -2.42 3.05 -7.40
C VAL A 32 -1.97 1.90 -8.31
N CYS A 33 -0.71 1.46 -8.22
CA CYS A 33 -0.23 0.34 -9.03
C CYS A 33 -0.92 -1.00 -8.68
N MET A 34 -1.18 -1.24 -7.40
CA MET A 34 -1.89 -2.42 -6.91
C MET A 34 -3.35 -2.42 -7.35
N ASP A 35 -4.02 -1.28 -7.20
CA ASP A 35 -5.43 -1.10 -7.57
C ASP A 35 -5.59 -1.22 -9.08
N ALA A 36 -4.68 -0.65 -9.88
CA ALA A 36 -4.66 -0.88 -11.32
C ALA A 36 -4.53 -2.39 -11.66
N THR A 37 -3.68 -3.13 -10.94
CA THR A 37 -3.52 -4.57 -11.15
C THR A 37 -4.80 -5.34 -10.82
N ARG A 38 -5.42 -5.02 -9.68
CA ARG A 38 -6.68 -5.65 -9.23
C ARG A 38 -7.85 -5.28 -10.14
N TYR A 39 -7.97 -4.01 -10.53
CA TYR A 39 -8.97 -3.53 -11.47
C TYR A 39 -8.84 -4.21 -12.85
N LEU A 40 -7.62 -4.37 -13.38
CA LEU A 40 -7.42 -5.09 -14.63
C LEU A 40 -7.85 -6.55 -14.54
N ARG A 41 -7.65 -7.21 -13.40
CA ARG A 41 -8.15 -8.58 -13.17
C ARG A 41 -9.67 -8.61 -13.07
N TYR A 42 -10.28 -7.67 -12.35
CA TYR A 42 -11.73 -7.48 -12.27
C TYR A 42 -12.35 -7.30 -13.67
N ARG A 43 -11.79 -6.41 -14.50
CA ARG A 43 -12.25 -6.20 -15.88
C ARG A 43 -12.10 -7.44 -16.75
N ARG A 44 -10.99 -8.18 -16.62
CA ARG A 44 -10.78 -9.45 -17.34
C ARG A 44 -11.75 -10.55 -16.90
N ALA A 45 -12.24 -10.49 -15.68
CA ALA A 45 -13.26 -11.41 -15.15
C ALA A 45 -14.70 -11.00 -15.51
N GLY A 46 -14.89 -9.99 -16.36
CA GLY A 46 -16.21 -9.52 -16.81
C GLY A 46 -16.76 -8.33 -16.03
N GLY A 47 -15.99 -7.73 -15.13
CA GLY A 47 -16.37 -6.52 -14.41
C GLY A 47 -16.69 -5.34 -15.34
N THR A 48 -17.75 -4.60 -15.02
CA THR A 48 -18.29 -3.52 -15.86
C THR A 48 -18.11 -2.13 -15.30
N ASP A 49 -17.78 -2.00 -14.01
CA ASP A 49 -17.68 -0.70 -13.35
C ASP A 49 -16.54 0.15 -13.91
N SER A 50 -16.75 1.48 -13.92
CA SER A 50 -15.68 2.42 -14.21
C SER A 50 -14.60 2.35 -13.12
N PRO A 51 -13.34 2.77 -13.39
CA PRO A 51 -12.29 2.72 -12.36
C PRO A 51 -12.66 3.51 -11.10
N LYS A 52 -13.36 4.64 -11.26
CA LYS A 52 -13.79 5.49 -10.14
C LYS A 52 -14.89 4.83 -9.33
N ASP A 53 -15.88 4.24 -10.00
CA ASP A 53 -17.01 3.60 -9.30
C ASP A 53 -16.58 2.31 -8.60
N TRP A 54 -15.57 1.62 -9.14
CA TRP A 54 -14.95 0.46 -8.51
C TRP A 54 -14.13 0.84 -7.27
N GLU A 55 -13.28 1.87 -7.37
CA GLU A 55 -12.40 2.30 -6.28
C GLU A 55 -13.15 2.98 -5.13
N PHE A 56 -14.20 3.74 -5.45
CA PHE A 56 -14.96 4.54 -4.49
C PHE A 56 -16.42 4.09 -4.37
N ALA A 57 -16.67 2.81 -4.60
CA ALA A 57 -18.00 2.22 -4.46
C ALA A 57 -18.63 2.62 -3.11
N PRO A 58 -19.90 3.05 -3.10
CA PRO A 58 -20.58 3.41 -1.85
C PRO A 58 -20.62 2.21 -0.91
N VAL A 59 -20.50 2.48 0.39
CA VAL A 59 -20.62 1.49 1.46
C VAL A 59 -21.68 2.03 2.42
N GLU A 60 -22.85 1.39 2.43
CA GLU A 60 -24.01 1.90 3.16
C GLU A 60 -23.92 1.61 4.66
N ASN A 61 -23.29 0.50 5.03
CA ASN A 61 -23.24 -0.04 6.40
C ASN A 61 -21.95 -0.85 6.65
N TRP A 62 -21.76 -1.28 7.90
CA TRP A 62 -20.56 -2.01 8.29
C TRP A 62 -20.51 -3.48 7.84
N GLU A 63 -21.67 -4.06 7.52
CA GLU A 63 -21.78 -5.41 6.98
C GLU A 63 -21.14 -5.49 5.58
N GLU A 64 -21.42 -4.49 4.75
CA GLU A 64 -20.89 -4.30 3.40
C GLU A 64 -19.46 -3.75 3.38
N ALA A 65 -18.97 -3.20 4.49
CA ALA A 65 -17.65 -2.59 4.53
C ALA A 65 -16.54 -3.58 4.16
N PRO A 66 -15.58 -3.18 3.30
CA PRO A 66 -14.43 -4.00 3.00
C PRO A 66 -13.50 -4.10 4.22
N ASP A 67 -12.55 -5.04 4.18
CA ASP A 67 -11.66 -5.31 5.31
C ASP A 67 -10.93 -4.07 5.88
N PRO A 68 -10.44 -3.11 5.06
CA PRO A 68 -9.90 -1.85 5.60
C PRO A 68 -10.91 -1.09 6.48
N GLY A 69 -12.17 -0.99 6.05
CA GLY A 69 -13.23 -0.35 6.84
C GLY A 69 -13.49 -1.07 8.16
N LYS A 70 -13.55 -2.41 8.12
CA LYS A 70 -13.73 -3.24 9.32
C LYS A 70 -12.57 -3.10 10.30
N VAL A 71 -11.33 -2.97 9.81
CA VAL A 71 -10.16 -2.66 10.66
C VAL A 71 -10.29 -1.28 11.29
N ALA A 72 -10.63 -0.25 10.50
CA ALA A 72 -10.79 1.12 11.00
C ALA A 72 -11.86 1.20 12.09
N LYS A 73 -13.02 0.59 11.86
CA LYS A 73 -14.10 0.47 12.85
C LYS A 73 -13.58 -0.12 14.15
N ARG A 74 -12.92 -1.28 14.10
CA ARG A 74 -12.43 -1.96 15.31
C ARG A 74 -11.38 -1.17 16.07
N VAL A 75 -10.48 -0.48 15.39
CA VAL A 75 -9.49 0.39 16.04
C VAL A 75 -10.18 1.55 16.76
N LEU A 76 -11.14 2.20 16.10
CA LEU A 76 -11.87 3.32 16.67
C LEU A 76 -12.76 2.89 17.84
N GLU A 77 -13.55 1.83 17.69
CA GLU A 77 -14.40 1.29 18.75
C GLU A 77 -13.56 0.76 19.91
N GLY A 78 -12.45 0.09 19.63
CA GLY A 78 -11.53 -0.41 20.65
C GLY A 78 -10.86 0.71 21.45
N PHE A 79 -10.52 1.84 20.82
CA PHE A 79 -9.89 2.96 21.52
C PHE A 79 -10.92 3.87 22.22
N THR A 80 -12.02 4.20 21.54
CA THR A 80 -13.02 5.16 22.02
C THR A 80 -14.10 4.52 22.89
N GLN A 81 -14.25 3.19 22.85
CA GLN A 81 -15.31 2.44 23.50
C GLN A 81 -16.73 2.91 23.08
N ARG A 82 -16.85 3.45 21.86
CA ARG A 82 -18.11 3.93 21.28
C ARG A 82 -18.32 3.30 19.92
N GLU A 83 -19.54 2.86 19.65
CA GLU A 83 -19.93 2.37 18.33
C GLU A 83 -19.79 3.46 17.28
N VAL A 84 -19.22 3.12 16.13
CA VAL A 84 -19.10 4.04 15.00
C VAL A 84 -20.34 3.93 14.13
N PRO A 85 -21.09 5.02 13.88
CA PRO A 85 -22.29 4.96 13.05
C PRO A 85 -22.04 4.56 11.59
N ASP A 86 -23.00 3.84 10.98
CA ASP A 86 -22.93 3.32 9.60
C ASP A 86 -22.61 4.37 8.53
N ARG A 87 -23.08 5.61 8.71
CA ARG A 87 -22.77 6.73 7.80
C ARG A 87 -21.27 6.98 7.57
N TRP A 88 -20.41 6.45 8.46
CA TRP A 88 -18.96 6.57 8.34
C TRP A 88 -18.30 5.38 7.63
N ALA A 89 -19.04 4.32 7.32
CA ALA A 89 -18.51 3.08 6.75
C ALA A 89 -17.75 3.36 5.45
N TRP A 90 -18.35 4.12 4.51
CA TRP A 90 -17.68 4.51 3.28
C TRP A 90 -16.41 5.34 3.54
N LEU A 91 -16.53 6.44 4.28
CA LEU A 91 -15.39 7.34 4.50
C LEU A 91 -14.21 6.63 5.18
N LEU A 92 -14.48 5.85 6.22
CA LEU A 92 -13.44 5.14 6.97
C LEU A 92 -12.84 3.99 6.17
N SER A 93 -13.62 3.32 5.32
CA SER A 93 -13.10 2.30 4.39
C SER A 93 -12.11 2.92 3.40
N THR A 94 -12.51 4.00 2.74
CA THR A 94 -11.67 4.72 1.79
C THR A 94 -10.43 5.30 2.48
N ALA A 95 -10.61 5.97 3.61
CA ALA A 95 -9.49 6.53 4.36
C ALA A 95 -8.50 5.44 4.82
N MET A 96 -8.99 4.30 5.31
CA MET A 96 -8.12 3.20 5.73
C MET A 96 -7.38 2.56 4.55
N HIS A 97 -8.04 2.36 3.41
CA HIS A 97 -7.41 1.81 2.19
C HIS A 97 -6.19 2.64 1.76
N TRP A 98 -6.38 3.97 1.63
CA TRP A 98 -5.31 4.87 1.20
C TRP A 98 -4.26 5.14 2.28
N SER A 99 -4.67 5.27 3.54
CA SER A 99 -3.74 5.52 4.65
C SER A 99 -2.83 4.32 4.94
N TYR A 100 -3.33 3.09 4.74
CA TYR A 100 -2.54 1.88 4.96
C TYR A 100 -1.33 1.83 4.02
N GLY A 101 -1.53 2.03 2.72
CA GLY A 101 -0.43 2.11 1.74
C GLY A 101 0.53 3.27 2.03
N SER A 102 -0.02 4.43 2.41
CA SER A 102 0.76 5.62 2.79
C SER A 102 1.65 5.37 4.02
N ALA A 103 1.14 4.69 5.04
CA ALA A 103 1.87 4.37 6.26
C ALA A 103 3.02 3.39 5.99
N TRP A 104 2.77 2.35 5.21
CA TRP A 104 3.83 1.43 4.75
C TRP A 104 4.86 2.14 3.89
N GLY A 105 4.43 3.07 3.04
CA GLY A 105 5.30 3.95 2.27
C GLY A 105 6.20 4.81 3.15
N ALA A 106 5.68 5.42 4.21
CA ALA A 106 6.46 6.20 5.17
C ALA A 106 7.56 5.36 5.85
N LEU A 107 7.22 4.16 6.31
CA LEU A 107 8.19 3.20 6.87
C LEU A 107 9.25 2.82 5.85
N TYR A 108 8.82 2.55 4.62
CA TYR A 108 9.72 2.27 3.51
C TYR A 108 10.68 3.44 3.24
N GLY A 109 10.19 4.68 3.25
CA GLY A 109 10.99 5.87 3.02
C GLY A 109 12.10 6.06 4.05
N ILE A 110 11.82 5.79 5.34
CA ILE A 110 12.83 5.79 6.41
C ILE A 110 13.93 4.76 6.11
N VAL A 111 13.55 3.53 5.76
CA VAL A 111 14.50 2.44 5.48
C VAL A 111 15.29 2.71 4.21
N ALA A 112 14.61 2.97 3.09
CA ALA A 112 15.23 3.18 1.78
C ALA A 112 16.08 4.46 1.73
N GLY A 113 15.64 5.53 2.41
CA GLY A 113 16.40 6.77 2.57
C GLY A 113 17.69 6.61 3.37
N SER A 114 17.77 5.57 4.21
CA SER A 114 18.97 5.23 4.99
C SER A 114 19.98 4.36 4.20
N VAL A 115 19.61 3.87 3.00
CA VAL A 115 20.49 3.02 2.18
C VAL A 115 21.39 3.87 1.29
N ARG A 116 22.71 3.57 1.29
CA ARG A 116 23.72 4.29 0.49
C ARG A 116 23.47 4.26 -1.03
N ARG A 117 22.82 3.20 -1.53
CA ARG A 117 22.52 2.99 -2.95
C ARG A 117 21.06 2.57 -3.12
N PRO A 118 20.11 3.53 -3.12
CA PRO A 118 18.70 3.21 -3.29
C PRO A 118 18.45 2.63 -4.68
N ASN A 119 17.65 1.56 -4.73
CA ASN A 119 17.25 0.84 -5.94
C ASN A 119 15.72 0.62 -5.88
N PRO A 120 14.97 0.85 -6.98
CA PRO A 120 13.53 0.58 -7.01
C PRO A 120 13.14 -0.84 -6.58
N LEU A 121 14.01 -1.83 -6.82
CA LEU A 121 13.80 -3.22 -6.42
C LEU A 121 13.74 -3.43 -4.90
N LEU A 122 14.21 -2.47 -4.09
CA LEU A 122 14.02 -2.50 -2.63
C LEU A 122 12.55 -2.43 -2.24
N GLY A 123 11.67 -2.02 -3.16
CA GLY A 123 10.24 -2.07 -2.98
C GLY A 123 9.65 -3.49 -2.98
N LEU A 124 10.31 -4.49 -3.57
CA LEU A 124 9.79 -5.87 -3.59
C LEU A 124 9.71 -6.49 -2.18
N PRO A 125 10.74 -6.39 -1.32
CA PRO A 125 10.61 -6.75 0.09
C PRO A 125 9.49 -6.02 0.83
N LEU A 126 9.23 -4.74 0.53
CA LEU A 126 8.10 -4.00 1.11
C LEU A 126 6.78 -4.69 0.71
N GLY A 127 6.56 -4.92 -0.58
CA GLY A 127 5.36 -5.61 -1.05
C GLY A 127 5.13 -6.96 -0.38
N ALA A 128 6.18 -7.78 -0.32
CA ALA A 128 6.13 -9.06 0.38
C ALA A 128 5.81 -8.91 1.89
N ALA A 129 6.39 -7.91 2.56
CA ALA A 129 6.12 -7.62 3.97
C ALA A 129 4.67 -7.18 4.20
N VAL A 130 4.11 -6.32 3.35
CA VAL A 130 2.70 -5.91 3.42
C VAL A 130 1.79 -7.14 3.25
N CYS A 131 2.05 -7.97 2.23
CA CYS A 131 1.29 -9.20 2.01
C CYS A 131 1.35 -10.14 3.21
N ALA A 132 2.57 -10.40 3.72
CA ALA A 132 2.75 -11.28 4.88
C ALA A 132 2.06 -10.74 6.13
N SER A 133 2.12 -9.42 6.35
CA SER A 133 1.45 -8.78 7.50
C SER A 133 -0.06 -9.01 7.48
N ALA A 134 -0.70 -8.99 6.31
CA ALA A 134 -2.13 -9.26 6.17
C ALA A 134 -2.48 -10.67 6.67
N TYR A 135 -1.73 -11.69 6.23
CA TYR A 135 -1.95 -13.09 6.67
C TYR A 135 -1.47 -13.37 8.10
N LEU A 136 -0.69 -12.47 8.71
CA LEU A 136 -0.25 -12.58 10.10
C LEU A 136 -1.15 -11.84 11.09
N VAL A 137 -1.95 -10.87 10.65
CA VAL A 137 -2.77 -10.01 11.53
C VAL A 137 -4.26 -10.19 11.29
N LEU A 138 -4.70 -10.24 10.04
CA LEU A 138 -6.12 -10.27 9.69
C LEU A 138 -6.82 -11.59 10.09
N PRO A 139 -6.16 -12.77 10.09
CA PRO A 139 -6.79 -13.98 10.61
C PRO A 139 -7.12 -13.93 12.10
N GLN A 140 -6.28 -13.27 12.90
CA GLN A 140 -6.45 -13.07 14.34
C GLN A 140 -7.59 -12.11 14.62
N ALA A 141 -7.83 -11.17 13.70
CA ALA A 141 -8.99 -10.30 13.69
C ALA A 141 -10.24 -10.98 13.07
N GLY A 142 -10.16 -12.23 12.61
CA GLY A 142 -11.28 -12.93 11.97
C GLY A 142 -11.75 -12.31 10.65
N LEU A 143 -10.90 -11.54 9.97
CA LEU A 143 -11.18 -10.96 8.64
C LEU A 143 -10.68 -11.88 7.53
N TYR A 144 -9.56 -12.56 7.75
CA TYR A 144 -9.00 -13.54 6.82
C TYR A 144 -9.12 -14.96 7.37
N GLN A 145 -9.03 -15.93 6.46
CA GLN A 145 -8.70 -17.30 6.84
C GLN A 145 -7.19 -17.43 7.07
N GLN A 146 -6.79 -18.48 7.78
CA GLN A 146 -5.37 -18.85 7.85
C GLN A 146 -4.83 -19.17 6.45
N PHE A 147 -3.58 -18.80 6.15
CA PHE A 147 -3.06 -18.80 4.77
C PHE A 147 -3.15 -20.18 4.09
N TRP A 148 -2.98 -21.28 4.83
CA TRP A 148 -3.08 -22.66 4.33
C TRP A 148 -4.50 -23.10 3.92
N LYS A 149 -5.53 -22.30 4.19
CA LYS A 149 -6.90 -22.56 3.75
C LYS A 149 -7.20 -21.98 2.36
N TYR A 150 -6.39 -21.04 1.88
CA TYR A 150 -6.56 -20.47 0.55
C TYR A 150 -5.93 -21.35 -0.53
N SER A 151 -6.46 -21.26 -1.74
CA SER A 151 -5.84 -21.91 -2.89
C SER A 151 -4.48 -21.27 -3.22
N PRO A 152 -3.52 -22.03 -3.79
CA PRO A 152 -2.25 -21.46 -4.24
C PRO A 152 -2.41 -20.30 -5.24
N ARG A 153 -3.46 -20.36 -6.08
CA ARG A 153 -3.79 -19.30 -7.04
C ARG A 153 -4.19 -18.01 -6.33
N THR A 154 -5.06 -18.10 -5.32
CA THR A 154 -5.48 -16.94 -4.52
C THR A 154 -4.29 -16.26 -3.86
N LEU A 155 -3.39 -17.05 -3.25
CA LEU A 155 -2.18 -16.53 -2.60
C LEU A 155 -1.22 -15.91 -3.61
N ALA A 156 -1.05 -16.52 -4.79
CA ALA A 156 -0.19 -15.99 -5.85
C ALA A 156 -0.75 -14.68 -6.45
N ASP A 157 -2.05 -14.60 -6.66
CA ASP A 157 -2.71 -13.38 -7.13
C ASP A 157 -2.56 -12.25 -6.11
N ASP A 158 -2.75 -12.54 -4.82
CA ASP A 158 -2.61 -11.54 -3.77
C ASP A 158 -1.15 -11.09 -3.60
N LEU A 159 -0.20 -12.03 -3.53
CA LEU A 159 1.22 -11.72 -3.46
C LEU A 159 1.70 -10.89 -4.65
N SER A 160 1.30 -11.27 -5.87
CA SER A 160 1.71 -10.53 -7.07
C SER A 160 1.16 -9.10 -7.10
N ALA A 161 -0.07 -8.86 -6.62
CA ALA A 161 -0.60 -7.50 -6.49
C ALA A 161 0.23 -6.67 -5.48
N HIS A 162 0.62 -7.27 -4.36
CA HIS A 162 1.47 -6.62 -3.37
C HIS A 162 2.92 -6.41 -3.85
N LEU A 163 3.46 -7.31 -4.67
CA LEU A 163 4.78 -7.07 -5.30
C LEU A 163 4.71 -5.89 -6.28
N VAL A 164 3.60 -5.70 -6.99
CA VAL A 164 3.37 -4.53 -7.83
C VAL A 164 3.21 -3.26 -6.99
N PHE A 165 2.50 -3.31 -5.85
CA PHE A 165 2.49 -2.23 -4.86
C PHE A 165 3.92 -1.82 -4.49
N GLY A 166 4.72 -2.81 -4.07
CA GLY A 166 6.09 -2.61 -3.63
C GLY A 166 6.97 -2.01 -4.72
N LEU A 167 6.92 -2.56 -5.94
CA LEU A 167 7.69 -2.06 -7.07
C LEU A 167 7.28 -0.62 -7.46
N GLY A 168 5.99 -0.31 -7.45
CA GLY A 168 5.46 1.03 -7.69
C GLY A 168 5.98 2.04 -6.66
N ALA A 169 5.87 1.70 -5.38
CA ALA A 169 6.38 2.52 -4.28
C ALA A 169 7.90 2.71 -4.37
N GLY A 170 8.66 1.63 -4.53
CA GLY A 170 10.12 1.70 -4.65
C GLY A 170 10.58 2.52 -5.84
N THR A 171 9.89 2.43 -6.98
CA THR A 171 10.17 3.23 -8.17
C THR A 171 9.86 4.71 -7.95
N CYS A 172 8.69 5.02 -7.39
CA CYS A 172 8.30 6.39 -7.09
C CYS A 172 9.29 7.04 -6.12
N PHE A 173 9.56 6.40 -4.98
CA PHE A 173 10.54 6.88 -4.01
C PHE A 173 11.91 7.12 -4.65
N TRP A 174 12.40 6.15 -5.43
CA TRP A 174 13.68 6.25 -6.11
C TRP A 174 13.74 7.37 -7.16
N LEU A 175 12.61 7.79 -7.74
CA LEU A 175 12.55 8.91 -8.67
C LEU A 175 12.57 10.25 -7.94
N ILE A 176 11.74 10.40 -6.90
CA ILE A 176 11.51 11.69 -6.23
C ILE A 176 12.61 12.04 -5.22
N SER A 177 13.26 11.04 -4.62
CA SER A 177 14.36 11.22 -3.67
C SER A 177 15.72 11.53 -4.33
N ARG A 178 15.76 11.82 -5.64
CA ARG A 178 17.00 12.01 -6.42
C ARG A 178 17.60 13.42 -6.39
N HIS A 179 17.03 14.33 -5.61
CA HIS A 179 17.39 15.75 -5.62
C HIS A 179 18.26 16.15 -4.43
#